data_AF-U3TZQ9-F1
#
_entry.id   AF-U3TZQ9-F1
#
_cell.length_a   1.000
_cell.length_b   1.000
_cell.length_c   1.000
_cell.angle_alpha   90.00
_cell.angle_beta   90.00
_cell.angle_gamma   90.00
#
_symmetry.space_group_name_H-M   'P 1'
#
loop_
_entity.id
_entity.type
_entity.pdbx_description
1 polymer ?
#
loop_
_entity_poly.entity_id
_entity_poly.type
_entity_poly.pdbx_seq_one_letter_code
_entity_poly.pdbx_strand_id
1 'polypeptide(L)'
;MLSGHLHRSVQARFAGTLACVAPGVSHQVALDLRDNGPANFVLEPPGFLLHRWQPQQGMSTHLCAIGDYPRPWPFYDAQGLID
;
A
#
# COMPACT_ATOMS: atom_id res chain seq x y z
N MET A 1 -11.75 7.74 -5.58
CA MET A 1 -11.18 7.47 -6.92
C MET A 1 -10.11 6.40 -6.79
N LEU A 2 -10.12 5.38 -7.65
CA LEU A 2 -9.09 4.32 -7.69
C LEU A 2 -8.39 4.37 -9.05
N SER A 3 -7.06 4.26 -9.08
CA SER A 3 -6.28 4.28 -10.32
C SER A 3 -5.03 3.40 -10.23
N GLY A 4 -4.42 3.15 -11.38
CA GLY A 4 -3.09 2.56 -11.51
C GLY A 4 -2.12 3.54 -12.17
N HIS A 5 -1.44 3.09 -13.22
CA HIS A 5 -0.48 3.84 -14.06
C HIS A 5 0.85 4.20 -13.38
N LEU A 6 0.85 4.76 -12.17
CA LEU A 6 2.10 5.22 -11.54
C LEU A 6 2.94 4.07 -10.98
N HIS A 7 2.37 2.86 -10.84
CA HIS A 7 3.05 1.71 -10.25
C HIS A 7 3.71 2.08 -8.91
N ARG A 8 3.01 2.86 -8.08
CA ARG A 8 3.40 3.19 -6.71
C ARG A 8 2.15 3.54 -5.93
N SER A 9 2.11 3.13 -4.66
CA SER A 9 1.04 3.51 -3.76
C SER A 9 1.09 5.01 -3.49
N VAL A 10 0.05 5.74 -3.90
CA VAL A 10 -0.10 7.19 -3.67
C VAL A 10 -1.51 7.48 -3.18
N GLN A 11 -1.65 8.30 -2.14
CA GLN A 11 -2.94 8.74 -1.62
C GLN A 11 -2.99 10.27 -1.54
N ALA A 12 -4.11 10.86 -1.96
CA ALA A 12 -4.32 12.29 -1.86
C ALA A 12 -5.80 12.63 -1.65
N ARG A 13 -6.08 13.75 -0.98
CA ARG A 13 -7.44 14.32 -0.97
C ARG A 13 -7.71 14.96 -2.32
N PHE A 14 -8.85 14.63 -2.93
CA PHE A 14 -9.24 15.15 -4.23
C PHE A 14 -10.75 15.33 -4.28
N ALA A 15 -11.22 16.54 -4.64
CA ALA A 15 -12.64 16.86 -4.80
C ALA A 15 -13.54 16.37 -3.64
N GLY A 16 -13.09 16.56 -2.39
CA GLY A 16 -13.85 16.15 -1.20
C GLY A 16 -13.81 14.66 -0.87
N THR A 17 -13.05 13.84 -1.62
CA THR A 17 -12.88 12.40 -1.37
C THR A 17 -11.39 12.02 -1.33
N LEU A 18 -11.11 10.71 -1.21
CA LEU A 18 -9.78 10.13 -1.29
C LEU A 18 -9.52 9.58 -2.70
N ALA A 19 -8.39 9.97 -3.28
CA ALA A 19 -7.80 9.32 -4.44
C ALA A 19 -6.74 8.34 -3.98
N CYS A 20 -6.79 7.11 -4.49
CA CYS A 20 -5.81 6.06 -4.22
C CYS A 20 -5.25 5.53 -5.54
N VAL A 21 -3.93 5.49 -5.65
CA VAL A 21 -3.22 4.80 -6.73
C VAL A 21 -2.68 3.48 -6.19
N ALA A 22 -2.96 2.37 -6.88
CA ALA A 22 -2.46 1.06 -6.51
C ALA A 22 -0.95 0.91 -6.85
N PRO A 23 -0.17 0.18 -6.02
CA PRO A 23 1.20 -0.17 -6.37
C PRO A 23 1.24 -1.13 -7.57
N GLY A 24 2.42 -1.23 -8.21
CA GLY A 24 2.67 -2.24 -9.23
C GLY A 24 2.82 -3.65 -8.64
N VAL A 25 2.52 -4.68 -9.45
CA VAL A 25 2.73 -6.09 -9.07
C VAL A 25 4.07 -6.67 -9.52
N SER A 26 4.90 -5.90 -10.24
CA SER A 26 6.21 -6.34 -10.76
C SER A 26 7.36 -5.43 -10.34
N HIS A 27 7.27 -4.15 -10.66
CA HIS A 27 8.21 -3.10 -10.26
C HIS A 27 7.43 -1.87 -9.79
N GLN A 28 8.07 -1.02 -8.98
CA GLN A 28 7.53 0.29 -8.65
C GLN A 28 8.23 1.38 -9.46
N VAL A 29 7.54 2.48 -9.76
CA VAL A 29 8.25 3.73 -10.10
C VAL A 29 9.03 4.19 -8.87
N ALA A 30 10.29 4.58 -9.00
CA ALA A 30 11.12 5.01 -7.87
C ALA A 30 10.52 6.24 -7.18
N LEU A 31 10.62 6.32 -5.84
CA LEU A 31 10.20 7.52 -5.11
C LEU A 31 11.23 8.62 -5.31
N ASP A 32 10.98 9.48 -6.29
CA ASP A 32 11.73 10.69 -6.55
C ASP A 32 10.77 11.88 -6.62
N LEU A 33 10.88 12.80 -5.68
CA LEU A 33 9.97 13.94 -5.55
C LEU A 33 10.55 15.23 -6.16
N ARG A 34 11.65 15.14 -6.90
CA ARG A 34 12.23 16.29 -7.62
C ARG A 34 11.45 16.55 -8.90
N ASP A 35 11.17 17.81 -9.22
CA ASP A 35 10.38 18.21 -10.39
C ASP A 35 10.90 17.63 -11.73
N ASN A 36 12.22 17.45 -11.85
CA ASN A 36 12.87 16.89 -13.04
C ASN A 36 13.73 15.66 -12.68
N GLY A 37 13.28 14.86 -11.72
CA GLY A 37 13.92 13.59 -11.38
C GLY A 37 13.89 12.60 -12.57
N PRO A 38 14.91 11.73 -12.72
CA PRO A 38 14.90 10.71 -13.75
C PRO A 38 13.74 9.71 -13.56
N ALA A 39 13.12 9.29 -14.66
CA ALA A 39 12.07 8.27 -14.66
C ALA A 39 12.66 6.86 -14.43
N ASN A 40 12.85 6.50 -13.17
CA ASN A 40 13.42 5.22 -12.77
C ASN A 40 12.36 4.27 -12.23
N PHE A 41 12.60 2.97 -12.39
CA PHE A 41 11.88 1.93 -11.66
C PHE A 41 12.79 1.32 -10.57
N VAL A 42 12.18 0.68 -9.59
CA VAL A 42 12.85 -0.04 -8.51
C VAL A 42 12.10 -1.34 -8.21
N LEU A 43 12.83 -2.37 -7.81
CA LEU A 43 12.28 -3.66 -7.39
C LEU A 43 11.92 -3.65 -5.89
N GLU A 44 11.32 -2.55 -5.42
CA GLU A 44 10.62 -2.54 -4.14
C GLU A 44 9.53 -3.63 -4.15
N PRO A 45 9.17 -4.20 -2.99
CA PRO A 45 8.17 -5.26 -2.93
C PRO A 45 6.90 -4.90 -3.70
N PRO A 46 6.39 -5.81 -4.56
CA PRO A 46 5.10 -5.61 -5.18
C PRO A 46 3.99 -5.57 -4.13
N GLY A 47 2.83 -5.07 -4.49
CA GLY A 47 1.71 -4.99 -3.56
C GLY A 47 0.36 -4.90 -4.24
N PHE A 48 -0.70 -4.87 -3.44
CA PHE A 48 -2.06 -4.58 -3.88
C PHE A 48 -2.81 -3.78 -2.82
N LEU A 49 -3.92 -3.16 -3.23
CA LEU A 49 -4.86 -2.51 -2.32
C LEU A 49 -6.06 -3.42 -2.08
N LEU A 50 -6.35 -3.71 -0.82
CA LEU A 50 -7.58 -4.40 -0.41
C LEU A 50 -8.58 -3.38 0.13
N HIS A 51 -9.69 -3.22 -0.57
CA HIS A 51 -10.78 -2.33 -0.17
C HIS A 51 -11.84 -3.11 0.60
N ARG A 52 -12.14 -2.70 1.83
CA ARG A 52 -13.17 -3.31 2.67
C ARG A 52 -14.24 -2.27 2.97
N TRP A 53 -15.49 -2.58 2.60
CA TRP A 53 -16.65 -1.77 2.94
C TRP A 53 -17.35 -2.33 4.18
N GLN A 54 -17.69 -1.46 5.12
CA GLN A 54 -18.54 -1.77 6.27
C GLN A 54 -19.57 -0.66 6.46
N PRO A 55 -20.88 -0.96 6.60
CA PRO A 55 -21.92 0.07 6.64
C PRO A 55 -21.71 1.17 7.68
N GLN A 56 -21.19 0.83 8.87
CA GLN A 56 -20.99 1.78 9.97
C GLN A 56 -19.67 2.57 9.88
N GLN A 57 -18.69 2.08 9.10
CA GLN A 57 -17.33 2.63 9.06
C GLN A 57 -16.95 3.20 7.68
N GLY A 58 -17.77 2.94 6.65
CA GLY A 58 -17.45 3.25 5.27
C GLY A 58 -16.41 2.31 4.69
N MET A 59 -15.61 2.84 3.74
CA MET A 59 -14.55 2.09 3.07
C MET A 59 -13.21 2.26 3.78
N SER A 60 -12.58 1.16 4.20
CA SER A 60 -11.15 1.12 4.51
C SER A 60 -10.38 0.57 3.30
N THR A 61 -9.14 1.02 3.14
CA THR A 61 -8.21 0.53 2.12
C THR A 61 -6.93 0.09 2.80
N HIS A 62 -6.53 -1.16 2.62
CA HIS A 62 -5.31 -1.73 3.16
C HIS A 62 -4.28 -1.88 2.04
N LEU A 63 -3.06 -1.42 2.27
CA LEU A 63 -1.93 -1.74 1.41
C LEU A 63 -1.30 -3.05 1.87
N CYS A 64 -1.27 -4.05 0.98
CA CYS A 64 -0.70 -5.36 1.25
C CYS A 64 0.52 -5.59 0.36
N ALA A 65 1.66 -5.90 0.96
CA ALA A 65 2.84 -6.32 0.21
C ALA A 65 2.67 -7.77 -0.28
N ILE A 66 3.22 -8.06 -1.45
CA ILE A 66 3.32 -9.39 -2.05
C ILE A 66 4.78 -9.83 -1.90
N GLY A 67 4.97 -11.00 -1.29
CA GLY A 67 6.28 -11.59 -1.09
C GLY A 67 6.23 -12.73 -0.08
N ASP A 68 7.32 -13.46 0.03
CA ASP A 68 7.48 -14.51 1.02
C ASP A 68 8.00 -13.90 2.32
N TYR A 69 7.13 -13.79 3.32
CA TYR A 69 7.46 -13.28 4.65
C TYR A 69 7.26 -14.39 5.69
N PRO A 70 8.20 -14.59 6.63
CA PRO A 70 8.06 -15.64 7.63
C PRO A 70 6.99 -15.28 8.66
N ARG A 71 6.11 -16.25 8.95
CA ARG A 71 5.15 -16.26 10.07
C ARG A 71 4.08 -15.14 9.99
N PRO A 72 3.05 -15.26 10.82
CA PRO A 72 2.73 -14.18 11.75
C PRO A 72 3.36 -14.52 13.10
N TRP A 73 4.16 -13.59 13.62
CA TRP A 73 4.63 -13.68 15.00
C TRP A 73 3.52 -13.14 15.92
N PRO A 74 3.10 -13.90 16.94
CA PRO A 74 2.09 -13.40 17.85
C PRO A 74 2.71 -12.34 18.77
N PHE A 75 1.93 -11.32 19.12
CA PHE A 75 2.26 -10.40 20.20
C PHE A 75 2.07 -11.05 21.59
N TYR A 76 1.26 -12.11 21.69
CA TYR A 76 0.89 -12.73 22.96
C TYR A 76 1.05 -14.25 22.94
N ASP A 77 1.41 -14.83 24.08
CA ASP A 77 1.31 -16.25 24.39
C ASP A 77 0.44 -16.50 25.64
N ALA A 78 0.51 -17.71 26.19
CA ALA A 78 -0.26 -18.08 27.38
C ALA A 78 0.22 -17.37 28.67
N GLN A 79 1.41 -16.77 28.66
CA GLN A 79 2.03 -16.05 29.78
C GLN A 79 1.92 -14.53 29.64
N GLY A 80 1.55 -14.01 28.46
CA GLY A 80 1.26 -12.59 28.25
C GLY A 80 1.88 -12.04 26.97
N LEU A 81 2.22 -10.75 26.99
CA LEU A 81 2.92 -10.06 25.90
C LEU A 81 4.34 -10.65 25.76
N ILE A 82 4.73 -11.03 24.53
CA ILE A 82 6.02 -11.70 24.26
C ILE A 82 7.00 -10.85 23.43
N ASP A 83 6.64 -9.61 23.14
CA ASP A 83 7.48 -8.64 22.41
C ASP A 83 7.58 -7.28 23.15
#